data_AF-D3AUW5-F1
#
_entry.id   AF-D3AUW5-F1
#
_cell.length_a   1.000
_cell.length_b   1.000
_cell.length_c   1.000
_cell.angle_alpha   90.00
_cell.angle_beta   90.00
_cell.angle_gamma   90.00
#
_symmetry.space_group_name_H-M   'P 1'
#
loop_
_entity.id
_entity.type
_entity.pdbx_description
1 polymer ?
#
loop_
_entity_poly.entity_id
_entity_poly.type
_entity_poly.pdbx_seq_one_letter_code
_entity_poly.pdbx_strand_id
1 'polypeptide(L)'
;MRAAGNDVLPSWYYKKGTAPNKEMRIISEKLLKRLTELTKLSYISDLHGGASGRIISKALHEIKPEEYSIEEWEYAIGYILGQTQHFESREAALQYLYEQLNKIDK
;
A
#
# COMPACT_ATOMS: atom_id res chain seq x y z
N MET A 1 -20.82 7.12 -20.63
CA MET A 1 -19.79 6.15 -20.21
C MET A 1 -18.75 6.91 -19.40
N ARG A 2 -18.83 6.90 -18.06
CA ARG A 2 -17.92 7.66 -17.20
C ARG A 2 -16.66 6.83 -16.98
N ALA A 3 -15.52 7.44 -17.29
CA ALA A 3 -14.19 6.85 -17.21
C ALA A 3 -13.96 6.21 -15.85
N ALA A 4 -13.45 4.97 -15.88
CA ALA A 4 -12.95 4.27 -14.71
C ALA A 4 -11.95 5.17 -13.97
N GLY A 5 -11.99 5.11 -12.63
CA GLY A 5 -11.11 5.84 -11.74
C GLY A 5 -9.68 5.78 -12.26
N ASN A 6 -9.13 6.95 -12.56
CA ASN A 6 -7.73 7.10 -12.87
C ASN A 6 -6.97 7.00 -11.54
N ASP A 7 -6.92 5.78 -10.98
CA ASP A 7 -5.98 5.41 -9.92
C ASP A 7 -4.58 5.51 -10.52
N VAL A 8 -4.04 6.73 -10.49
CA VAL A 8 -2.70 7.03 -10.97
C VAL A 8 -1.72 6.24 -10.11
N LEU A 9 -1.26 5.13 -10.67
CA LEU A 9 -0.20 4.33 -10.08
C LEU A 9 1.06 5.19 -9.98
N PRO A 10 1.81 5.12 -8.88
CA PRO A 10 3.00 5.94 -8.71
C PRO A 10 4.04 5.63 -9.80
N SER A 11 4.80 6.64 -10.25
CA SER A 11 5.57 6.57 -11.51
C SER A 11 6.64 5.48 -11.58
N TRP A 12 7.01 4.89 -10.44
CA TRP A 12 7.95 3.77 -10.34
C TRP A 12 7.32 2.40 -10.65
N TYR A 13 5.99 2.31 -10.62
CA TYR A 13 5.22 1.12 -11.01
C TYR A 13 5.35 0.80 -12.51
N TYR A 14 5.81 1.78 -13.28
CA TYR A 14 6.23 1.62 -14.66
C TYR A 14 7.75 1.45 -14.70
N LYS A 15 8.24 0.21 -14.78
CA LYS A 15 9.62 -0.05 -15.22
C LYS A 15 9.78 0.64 -16.58
N LYS A 16 10.79 1.51 -16.75
CA LYS A 16 11.03 2.28 -18.00
C LYS A 16 10.83 1.37 -19.23
N GLY A 17 9.73 1.57 -19.95
CA GLY A 17 9.42 0.85 -21.20
C GLY A 17 8.42 -0.30 -21.12
N THR A 18 7.86 -0.65 -19.96
CA THR A 18 6.82 -1.70 -19.86
C THR A 18 5.59 -1.18 -19.13
N ALA A 19 4.44 -1.20 -19.80
CA ALA A 19 3.16 -1.06 -19.13
C ALA A 19 3.05 -2.18 -18.08
N PRO A 20 2.66 -1.88 -16.84
CA PRO A 20 2.46 -2.91 -15.84
C PRO A 20 1.40 -3.87 -16.37
N ASN A 21 1.75 -5.15 -16.42
CA ASN A 21 0.77 -6.17 -16.75
C ASN A 21 -0.37 -6.08 -15.71
N LYS A 22 -1.59 -6.32 -16.15
CA LYS A 22 -2.79 -6.26 -15.30
C LYS A 22 -2.63 -7.17 -14.06
N GLU A 23 -1.85 -8.24 -14.20
CA GLU A 23 -1.54 -9.22 -13.16
C GLU A 23 -0.68 -8.66 -12.03
N MET A 24 0.42 -7.93 -12.32
CA MET A 24 1.20 -7.26 -11.27
C MET A 24 0.33 -6.26 -10.52
N ARG A 25 -0.64 -5.63 -11.19
CA ARG A 25 -1.52 -4.62 -10.58
C ARG A 25 -2.43 -5.29 -9.56
N ILE A 26 -3.03 -6.40 -9.97
CA ILE A 26 -3.86 -7.23 -9.11
C ILE A 26 -3.05 -7.79 -7.93
N ILE A 27 -1.80 -8.22 -8.14
CA ILE A 27 -0.93 -8.73 -7.07
C ILE A 27 -0.63 -7.63 -6.07
N SER A 28 -0.09 -6.50 -6.52
CA SER A 28 0.27 -5.37 -5.66
C SER A 28 -0.91 -4.74 -4.91
N GLU A 29 -2.13 -4.82 -5.47
CA GLU A 29 -3.35 -4.33 -4.82
C GLU A 29 -3.91 -5.26 -3.72
N LYS A 30 -3.45 -6.52 -3.60
CA LYS A 30 -4.02 -7.46 -2.60
C LYS A 30 -3.85 -6.98 -1.17
N LEU A 31 -2.65 -6.51 -0.84
CA LEU A 31 -2.36 -5.98 0.50
C LEU A 31 -3.22 -4.73 0.79
N LEU A 32 -3.35 -3.82 -0.17
CA LEU A 32 -4.18 -2.62 -0.03
C LEU A 32 -5.66 -2.96 0.13
N LYS A 33 -6.18 -3.92 -0.64
CA LYS A 33 -7.56 -4.41 -0.48
C LYS A 33 -7.78 -4.99 0.90
N ARG A 34 -6.86 -5.84 1.37
CA ARG A 34 -6.95 -6.42 2.71
C ARG A 34 -6.93 -5.35 3.79
N LEU A 35 -6.05 -4.35 3.67
CA LEU A 35 -6.01 -3.21 4.59
C LEU A 35 -7.32 -2.42 4.55
N THR A 36 -7.90 -2.18 3.38
CA THR A 36 -9.20 -1.50 3.23
C THR A 36 -10.31 -2.27 3.96
N GLU A 37 -10.36 -3.60 3.81
CA GLU A 37 -11.32 -4.47 4.49
C GLU A 37 -11.17 -4.41 6.02
N LEU A 38 -9.94 -4.52 6.53
CA LEU A 38 -9.64 -4.49 7.97
C LEU A 38 -9.90 -3.12 8.61
N THR A 39 -9.60 -2.05 7.88
CA THR A 39 -9.83 -0.66 8.32
C THR A 39 -11.29 -0.23 8.17
N LYS A 40 -12.15 -1.06 7.54
CA LYS A 40 -13.55 -0.77 7.21
C LYS A 40 -13.71 0.49 6.35
N LEU A 41 -12.69 0.84 5.56
CA LEU A 41 -12.76 1.93 4.62
C LEU A 41 -13.60 1.51 3.40
N SER A 42 -14.23 2.49 2.75
CA SER A 42 -15.07 2.20 1.58
C SER A 42 -14.25 2.02 0.30
N TYR A 43 -13.07 2.63 0.22
CA TYR A 43 -12.22 2.61 -0.96
C TYR A 43 -10.73 2.51 -0.61
N ILE A 44 -9.94 1.91 -1.50
CA ILE A 44 -8.47 1.86 -1.38
C ILE A 44 -7.88 3.28 -1.34
N SER A 45 -8.46 4.22 -2.07
CA SER A 45 -8.05 5.62 -2.09
C SER A 45 -8.13 6.30 -0.72
N ASP A 46 -8.98 5.82 0.20
CA ASP A 46 -9.03 6.34 1.58
C ASP A 46 -7.81 5.93 2.42
N LEU A 47 -7.02 4.94 1.97
CA LEU A 47 -5.74 4.61 2.59
C LEU A 47 -4.66 5.66 2.27
N HIS A 48 -4.85 6.46 1.22
CA HIS A 48 -3.90 7.47 0.78
C HIS A 48 -4.08 8.78 1.55
N GLY A 49 -2.98 9.47 1.87
CA GLY A 49 -3.03 10.85 2.35
C GLY A 49 -3.21 11.04 3.86
N GLY A 50 -2.90 10.02 4.66
CA GLY A 50 -2.65 10.21 6.10
C GLY A 50 -3.86 10.36 7.01
N ALA A 51 -5.10 10.28 6.50
CA ALA A 51 -6.30 10.47 7.32
C ALA A 51 -6.55 9.35 8.38
N SER A 52 -5.79 8.24 8.34
CA SER A 52 -6.13 7.02 9.08
C SER A 52 -4.92 6.28 9.68
N GLY A 53 -3.86 6.99 10.09
CA GLY A 53 -2.62 6.39 10.63
C GLY A 53 -2.85 5.29 11.68
N ARG A 54 -3.64 5.59 12.71
CA ARG A 54 -4.05 4.61 13.75
C ARG A 54 -4.85 3.43 13.23
N ILE A 55 -5.77 3.66 12.31
CA ILE A 55 -6.68 2.61 11.82
C ILE A 55 -5.88 1.63 10.96
N ILE A 56 -5.01 2.15 10.09
CA ILE A 56 -4.10 1.35 9.27
C ILE A 56 -3.12 0.59 10.17
N SER A 57 -2.53 1.25 11.17
CA SER A 57 -1.63 0.60 12.14
C SER A 57 -2.31 -0.56 12.87
N LYS A 58 -3.58 -0.41 13.26
CA LYS A 58 -4.34 -1.50 13.88
C LYS A 58 -4.60 -2.65 12.90
N ALA A 59 -4.94 -2.35 11.65
CA ALA A 59 -5.13 -3.36 10.61
C ALA A 59 -3.84 -4.13 10.29
N LEU A 60 -2.70 -3.45 10.27
CA LEU A 60 -1.39 -4.07 10.08
C LEU A 60 -1.04 -5.09 11.18
N HIS A 61 -1.59 -4.96 12.38
CA HIS A 61 -1.35 -5.91 13.47
C HIS A 61 -2.05 -7.25 13.22
N GLU A 62 -3.08 -7.27 12.38
CA GLU A 62 -3.81 -8.48 12.00
C GLU A 62 -3.23 -9.17 10.77
N ILE A 63 -2.30 -8.52 10.05
CA ILE A 63 -1.66 -9.05 8.85
C ILE A 63 -0.29 -9.62 9.22
N LYS A 64 -0.01 -10.86 8.77
CA LYS A 64 1.34 -11.40 8.91
C LYS A 64 2.23 -10.93 7.75
N PRO A 65 3.48 -10.52 8.01
CA PRO A 65 4.40 -10.08 6.96
C PRO A 65 4.71 -11.18 5.94
N GLU A 66 4.59 -12.45 6.31
CA GLU A 66 4.83 -13.62 5.44
C GLU A 66 3.74 -13.87 4.39
N GLU A 67 2.51 -13.36 4.59
CA GLU A 67 1.37 -13.57 3.69
C GLU A 67 1.48 -12.80 2.37
N TYR A 68 2.35 -11.78 2.35
CA TYR A 68 2.54 -10.89 1.21
C TYR A 68 4.02 -10.82 0.83
N SER A 69 4.28 -10.64 -0.46
CA SER A 69 5.64 -10.48 -0.99
C SER A 69 6.21 -9.12 -0.63
N ILE A 70 7.54 -9.00 -0.66
CA ILE A 70 8.20 -7.73 -0.37
C ILE A 70 7.79 -6.62 -1.35
N GLU A 71 7.58 -6.97 -2.62
CA GLU A 71 7.08 -6.06 -3.65
C GLU A 71 5.66 -5.54 -3.34
N GLU A 72 4.81 -6.36 -2.71
CA GLU A 72 3.46 -5.94 -2.28
C GLU A 72 3.56 -4.95 -1.11
N TRP A 73 4.47 -5.20 -0.17
CA TRP A 73 4.75 -4.29 0.94
C TRP A 73 5.29 -2.94 0.46
N GLU A 74 6.31 -2.95 -0.40
CA GLU A 74 6.87 -1.74 -1.01
C GLU A 74 5.82 -0.94 -1.77
N TYR A 75 4.94 -1.63 -2.50
CA TYR A 75 3.84 -1.00 -3.20
C TYR A 75 2.82 -0.38 -2.26
N ALA A 76 2.40 -1.09 -1.22
CA ALA A 76 1.47 -0.56 -0.24
C ALA A 76 2.05 0.67 0.48
N ILE A 77 3.34 0.63 0.85
CA ILE A 77 4.06 1.77 1.43
C ILE A 77 4.08 2.96 0.46
N GLY A 78 4.42 2.71 -0.80
CA GLY A 78 4.39 3.70 -1.88
C GLY A 78 3.03 4.36 -2.05
N TYR A 79 1.97 3.56 -1.99
CA TYR A 79 0.60 4.04 -2.15
C TYR A 79 0.11 4.80 -0.92
N ILE A 80 0.33 4.29 0.29
CA ILE A 80 -0.18 4.86 1.54
C ILE A 80 0.56 6.15 1.90
N LEU A 81 1.89 6.11 1.83
CA LEU A 81 2.75 7.23 2.26
C LEU A 81 3.11 8.19 1.12
N GLY A 82 2.79 7.85 -0.13
CA GLY A 82 3.17 8.64 -1.31
C GLY A 82 4.69 8.67 -1.58
N GLN A 83 5.47 7.80 -0.93
CA GLN A 83 6.93 7.76 -1.05
C GLN A 83 7.42 6.33 -1.34
N THR A 84 8.40 6.20 -2.22
CA THR A 84 8.95 4.90 -2.62
C THR A 84 10.18 4.58 -1.81
N GLN A 85 10.22 3.38 -1.25
CA GLN A 85 11.39 2.86 -0.55
C GLN A 85 11.51 1.36 -0.78
N HIS A 86 12.74 0.90 -1.01
CA HIS A 86 13.05 -0.53 -1.09
C HIS A 86 13.51 -1.07 0.25
N PHE A 87 13.16 -2.31 0.53
CA PHE A 87 13.51 -2.99 1.78
C PHE A 87 14.24 -4.30 1.49
N GLU A 88 15.12 -4.69 2.41
CA GLU A 88 15.82 -5.98 2.34
C GLU A 88 14.95 -7.13 2.85
N SER A 89 13.89 -6.84 3.63
CA SER A 89 13.02 -7.84 4.22
C SER A 89 11.60 -7.30 4.46
N ARG A 90 10.62 -8.22 4.47
CA ARG A 90 9.20 -7.91 4.69
C ARG A 90 8.96 -7.29 6.07
N GLU A 91 9.69 -7.77 7.08
CA GLU A 91 9.65 -7.23 8.44
C GLU A 91 10.13 -5.78 8.50
N ALA A 92 11.19 -5.45 7.76
CA ALA A 92 11.71 -4.08 7.67
C ALA A 92 10.71 -3.14 6.99
N ALA A 93 10.02 -3.61 5.94
CA ALA A 93 8.97 -2.86 5.27
C ALA A 93 7.77 -2.60 6.21
N LEU A 94 7.32 -3.63 6.92
CA LEU A 94 6.24 -3.53 7.91
C LEU A 94 6.60 -2.54 9.02
N GLN A 95 7.78 -2.69 9.62
CA GLN A 95 8.26 -1.81 10.68
C GLN A 95 8.33 -0.36 10.22
N TYR A 96 8.87 -0.12 9.03
CA TYR A 96 8.92 1.22 8.45
C TYR A 96 7.51 1.82 8.30
N LEU A 97 6.56 1.05 7.78
CA LEU A 97 5.18 1.51 7.62
C LEU A 97 4.57 1.89 8.97
N TYR A 98 4.76 1.08 10.02
CA TYR A 98 4.32 1.43 11.38
C TYR A 98 4.91 2.73 11.89
N GLU A 99 6.22 2.92 11.72
CA GLU A 99 6.90 4.14 12.18
C GLU A 99 6.37 5.38 11.47
N GLN A 100 6.11 5.29 10.16
CA GLN A 100 5.57 6.41 9.40
C GLN A 100 4.11 6.71 9.77
N LEU A 101 3.27 5.68 9.95
CA LEU A 101 1.89 5.86 10.39
C LEU A 101 1.80 6.49 11.78
N ASN A 102 2.70 6.14 12.69
CA ASN A 102 2.78 6.74 14.03
C ASN A 102 3.23 8.22 13.99
N LYS A 103 4.03 8.61 12.99
CA LYS A 103 4.42 10.03 12.78
C LYS A 103 3.25 10.86 12.25
N ILE A 104 2.35 10.26 11.48
CA ILE A 104 1.18 10.93 10.89
C ILE A 104 0.08 11.20 11.94
N ASP A 105 0.02 10.39 13.01
CA ASP A 105 -0.97 10.53 14.10
C ASP A 105 -0.60 11.60 15.17
N LYS A 106 0.58 12.23 15.05
CA LYS A 106 1.05 13.32 15.94
C LYS A 106 0.66 14.70 15.46
#